data_AF-A0A942HL35-F1
#
_entry.id   AF-A0A942HL35-F1
#
_cell.length_a   1.000
_cell.length_b   1.000
_cell.length_c   1.000
_cell.angle_alpha   90.00
_cell.angle_beta   90.00
_cell.angle_gamma   90.00
#
_symmetry.space_group_name_H-M   'P 1'
#
loop_
_entity.id
_entity.type
_entity.pdbx_description
1 polymer ?
#
loop_
_entity_poly.entity_id
_entity_poly.type
_entity_poly.pdbx_seq_one_letter_code
_entity_poly.pdbx_strand_id
1 'polypeptide(L)'
;MTAKKDKYPLPMGCADERVAPSRPSAISQSEGTMKRLRSKLTYANVVSTLALFLILAGGTAFAASHLGKESVGTKQLKKEAVTPAKLSNASKAALTGPQGPIGPTGAQGPKGDPGANGSARAWADVSASGSINQGVGVVSVSHTETGVYCVQLNSSFENGKFTALATVKGGFANRTYISDYAGVCGLGPSIQVNIWDGAEHLTNAEFAVLVP
;
A
#
# COMPACT_ATOMS: atom_id res chain seq x y z
N MET A 1 2.65 -55.38 33.73
CA MET A 1 3.79 -56.26 33.38
C MET A 1 4.98 -55.33 33.25
N THR A 2 6.00 -55.29 34.08
CA THR A 2 6.71 -56.34 34.84
C THR A 2 7.66 -55.66 35.85
N ALA A 3 7.85 -56.30 37.01
CA ALA A 3 9.03 -56.24 37.88
C ALA A 3 9.36 -54.87 38.56
N LYS A 4 9.91 -54.77 39.77
CA LYS A 4 10.59 -55.74 40.64
C LYS A 4 10.59 -55.21 42.08
N LYS A 5 10.44 -56.13 43.03
CA LYS A 5 10.68 -55.98 44.48
C LYS A 5 12.16 -55.67 44.75
N ASP A 6 12.45 -55.06 45.91
CA ASP A 6 13.40 -55.51 46.95
C ASP A 6 13.78 -54.34 47.89
N LYS A 7 13.31 -54.34 49.15
CA LYS A 7 14.00 -54.75 50.40
C LYS A 7 14.75 -53.59 51.13
N TYR A 8 14.17 -53.19 52.27
CA TYR A 8 14.68 -52.38 53.41
C TYR A 8 16.05 -52.93 53.97
N PRO A 9 16.87 -52.26 54.85
CA PRO A 9 16.41 -51.55 56.08
C PRO A 9 17.34 -50.52 56.81
N LEU A 10 16.84 -50.04 57.97
CA LEU A 10 17.48 -49.48 59.20
C LEU A 10 18.00 -48.02 59.28
N PRO A 11 17.40 -47.22 60.19
CA PRO A 11 18.07 -46.18 60.95
C PRO A 11 18.34 -46.68 62.38
N MET A 12 19.57 -46.62 62.90
CA MET A 12 19.84 -46.67 64.34
C MET A 12 21.29 -46.26 64.62
N GLY A 13 21.45 -45.23 65.43
CA GLY A 13 22.72 -44.80 65.99
C GLY A 13 22.46 -44.02 67.27
N CYS A 14 22.17 -44.73 68.35
CA CYS A 14 22.18 -44.23 69.73
C CYS A 14 23.11 -45.12 70.57
N ALA A 15 24.13 -44.50 71.18
CA ALA A 15 24.76 -44.80 72.47
C ALA A 15 26.06 -43.95 72.50
N ASP A 16 26.12 -42.84 73.23
CA ASP A 16 26.30 -42.74 74.68
C ASP A 16 27.66 -43.30 75.15
N GLU A 17 28.57 -42.43 75.61
CA GLU A 17 29.43 -42.68 76.78
C GLU A 17 30.20 -41.39 77.18
N ARG A 18 29.62 -40.65 78.14
CA ARG A 18 30.25 -40.11 79.38
C ARG A 18 31.39 -39.06 79.38
N VAL A 19 31.03 -37.87 79.89
CA VAL A 19 31.49 -37.22 81.15
C VAL A 19 33.00 -36.96 81.39
N ALA A 20 33.32 -35.65 81.54
CA ALA A 20 34.59 -35.03 81.98
C ALA A 20 34.95 -35.29 83.46
N PRO A 21 36.16 -34.93 83.97
CA PRO A 21 36.35 -33.54 84.48
C PRO A 21 37.81 -32.99 84.56
N SER A 22 37.92 -31.67 84.87
CA SER A 22 38.96 -30.97 85.67
C SER A 22 40.42 -30.93 85.16
N ARG A 23 41.22 -29.85 85.14
CA ARG A 23 41.37 -28.64 86.00
C ARG A 23 42.43 -27.68 85.33
N PRO A 24 42.85 -26.53 85.91
CA PRO A 24 42.94 -25.26 85.17
C PRO A 24 44.34 -24.60 85.11
N SER A 25 44.39 -23.46 84.40
CA SER A 25 45.25 -22.26 84.61
C SER A 25 46.78 -22.42 84.53
N ALA A 26 47.41 -21.99 83.44
CA ALA A 26 47.89 -20.62 83.20
C ALA A 26 49.07 -20.21 84.10
N ILE A 27 50.24 -19.95 83.46
CA ILE A 27 51.17 -18.85 83.76
C ILE A 27 52.19 -18.75 82.60
N SER A 28 52.21 -17.56 81.99
CA SER A 28 53.36 -16.76 81.57
C SER A 28 54.45 -17.41 80.69
N GLN A 29 54.57 -16.94 79.44
CA GLN A 29 55.40 -15.76 79.15
C GLN A 29 54.91 -15.02 77.89
N SER A 30 54.74 -13.72 78.06
CA SER A 30 54.62 -12.72 77.01
C SER A 30 56.01 -12.44 76.44
N GLU A 31 56.17 -12.37 75.11
CA GLU A 31 56.80 -11.21 74.47
C GLU A 31 56.62 -11.22 72.93
N GLY A 32 55.91 -10.21 72.40
CA GLY A 32 56.29 -9.62 71.12
C GLY A 32 55.56 -10.00 69.83
N THR A 33 54.30 -10.46 69.85
CA THR A 33 53.51 -10.72 68.62
C THR A 33 53.22 -9.45 67.77
N MET A 34 53.66 -8.25 68.20
CA MET A 34 53.61 -7.02 67.40
C MET A 34 54.94 -6.56 66.77
N LYS A 35 55.98 -7.40 66.68
CA LYS A 35 57.21 -7.07 65.91
C LYS A 35 57.28 -7.66 64.49
N ARG A 36 56.57 -8.75 64.19
CA ARG A 36 56.66 -9.42 62.86
C ARG A 36 55.88 -8.74 61.73
N LEU A 37 54.86 -7.94 62.02
CA LEU A 37 54.18 -7.10 61.02
C LEU A 37 54.83 -5.73 60.83
N ARG A 38 55.42 -5.15 61.90
CA ARG A 38 56.18 -3.89 61.80
C ARG A 38 57.56 -4.06 61.17
N SER A 39 58.13 -5.27 61.14
CA SER A 39 59.39 -5.54 60.41
C SER A 39 59.21 -5.78 58.90
N LYS A 40 57.95 -5.85 58.40
CA LYS A 40 57.65 -6.03 56.97
C LYS A 40 57.04 -4.80 56.31
N LEU A 41 56.68 -3.78 57.08
CA LEU A 41 56.39 -2.44 56.56
C LEU A 41 57.72 -1.68 56.44
N THR A 42 58.60 -2.17 55.57
CA THR A 42 59.78 -1.40 55.19
C THR A 42 59.29 -0.11 54.54
N TYR A 43 60.01 1.00 54.76
CA TYR A 43 59.78 2.27 54.07
C TYR A 43 59.64 2.09 52.55
N ALA A 44 60.34 1.09 51.99
CA ALA A 44 60.21 0.65 50.61
C ALA A 44 58.77 0.29 50.20
N ASN A 45 57.99 -0.39 51.05
CA ASN A 45 56.60 -0.74 50.74
C ASN A 45 55.68 0.49 50.73
N VAL A 46 55.96 1.51 51.55
CA VAL A 46 55.19 2.77 51.57
C VAL A 46 55.54 3.64 50.36
N VAL A 47 56.82 3.75 50.02
CA VAL A 47 57.25 4.49 48.81
C VAL A 47 56.78 3.77 47.55
N SER A 48 56.79 2.43 47.54
CA SER A 48 56.28 1.64 46.41
C SER A 48 54.79 1.91 46.16
N THR A 49 53.95 1.93 47.21
CA THR A 49 52.52 2.21 47.04
C THR A 49 52.25 3.67 46.70
N LEU A 50 52.99 4.63 47.26
CA LEU A 50 52.88 6.05 46.89
C LEU A 50 53.35 6.31 45.45
N ALA A 51 54.49 5.74 45.04
CA ALA A 51 54.97 5.84 43.67
C ALA A 51 53.97 5.23 42.69
N LEU A 52 53.44 4.04 43.00
CA LEU A 52 52.42 3.40 42.16
C LEU A 52 51.13 4.23 42.11
N PHE A 53 50.73 4.82 43.24
CA PHE A 53 49.55 5.69 43.32
C PHE A 53 49.74 6.96 42.48
N LEU A 54 50.91 7.61 42.53
CA LEU A 54 51.18 8.81 41.74
C LEU A 54 51.33 8.50 40.24
N ILE A 55 51.93 7.36 39.88
CA ILE A 55 52.04 6.91 38.48
C ILE A 55 50.64 6.60 37.92
N LEU A 56 49.78 5.93 38.68
CA LEU A 56 48.43 5.57 38.23
C LEU A 56 47.46 6.76 38.25
N ALA A 57 47.54 7.62 39.27
CA ALA A 57 46.66 8.77 39.42
C ALA A 57 47.05 9.95 38.50
N GLY A 58 48.35 10.10 38.17
CA GLY A 58 48.85 11.23 37.38
C GLY A 58 49.33 10.89 35.96
N GLY A 59 49.80 9.67 35.71
CA GLY A 59 50.50 9.32 34.46
C GLY A 59 49.61 9.17 33.23
N THR A 60 48.36 8.73 33.40
CA THR A 60 47.42 8.52 32.29
C THR A 60 46.75 9.81 31.83
N ALA A 61 46.50 10.74 32.76
CA ALA A 61 45.89 12.03 32.47
C ALA A 61 46.83 12.96 31.68
N PHE A 62 48.13 12.95 31.98
CA PHE A 62 49.08 13.84 31.31
C PHE A 62 49.30 13.45 29.84
N ALA A 63 49.38 12.15 29.52
CA ALA A 63 49.53 11.68 28.15
C ALA A 63 48.28 11.88 27.28
N ALA A 64 47.08 11.73 27.85
CA ALA A 64 45.82 11.98 27.14
C ALA A 64 45.56 13.48 26.88
N SER A 65 46.12 14.36 27.72
CA SER A 65 45.91 15.82 27.62
C SER A 65 46.92 16.53 26.71
N HIS A 66 47.97 15.84 26.25
CA HIS A 66 49.09 16.45 25.50
C HIS A 66 48.90 16.47 23.97
N LEU A 67 47.71 16.12 23.47
CA LEU A 67 47.37 16.31 22.06
C LEU A 67 46.63 17.63 21.89
N GLY A 68 47.29 18.59 21.23
CA GLY A 68 46.64 19.83 20.82
C GLY A 68 45.43 19.57 19.93
N LYS A 69 44.47 20.50 19.92
CA LYS A 69 43.37 20.48 18.95
C LYS A 69 43.96 20.42 17.53
N GLU A 70 43.36 19.63 16.64
CA GLU A 70 43.83 19.43 15.25
C GLU A 70 45.20 18.74 15.09
N SER A 71 45.79 18.15 16.15
CA SER A 71 47.13 17.54 16.09
C SER A 71 47.14 16.05 15.69
N VAL A 72 45.97 15.44 15.51
CA VAL A 72 45.83 14.05 15.04
C VAL A 72 45.57 14.02 13.54
N GLY A 73 46.60 13.71 12.76
CA GLY A 73 46.50 13.51 11.31
C GLY A 73 45.90 12.16 10.92
N THR A 74 45.53 12.02 9.64
CA THR A 74 44.87 10.82 9.08
C THR A 74 45.68 9.54 9.25
N LYS A 75 47.02 9.62 9.29
CA LYS A 75 47.92 8.47 9.52
C LYS A 75 47.79 7.87 10.93
N GLN A 76 47.32 8.65 11.91
CA GLN A 76 47.08 8.21 13.28
C GLN A 76 45.70 7.57 13.46
N LEU A 77 44.82 7.69 12.45
CA LEU A 77 43.49 7.11 12.46
C LEU A 77 43.52 5.73 11.80
N LYS A 78 43.05 4.72 12.54
CA LYS A 78 42.79 3.40 11.96
C LYS A 78 41.60 3.48 10.99
N LYS A 79 41.56 2.60 10.00
CA LYS A 79 40.42 2.47 9.09
C LYS A 79 39.13 2.28 9.89
N GLU A 80 38.05 2.97 9.50
CA GLU A 80 36.75 2.98 10.21
C GLU A 80 36.77 3.52 11.66
N ALA A 81 37.85 4.19 12.11
CA ALA A 81 37.90 4.74 13.46
C ALA A 81 36.85 5.85 13.71
N VAL A 82 36.45 6.56 12.65
CA VAL A 82 35.42 7.61 12.68
C VAL A 82 34.08 7.00 12.27
N THR A 83 33.30 6.61 13.27
CA THR A 83 31.94 6.09 13.08
C THR A 83 30.93 7.25 13.01
N PRO A 84 29.72 7.04 12.46
CA PRO A 84 28.68 8.07 12.40
C PRO A 84 28.31 8.66 13.77
N ALA A 85 28.48 7.89 14.85
CA ALA A 85 28.28 8.37 16.22
C ALA A 85 29.32 9.43 16.65
N LYS A 86 30.51 9.44 16.05
CA LYS A 86 31.60 10.40 16.32
C LYS A 86 31.55 11.64 15.43
N LEU A 87 30.64 11.68 14.47
CA LEU A 87 30.45 12.83 13.59
C LEU A 87 29.52 13.85 14.25
N SER A 88 29.88 15.13 14.13
CA SER A 88 29.00 16.24 14.54
C SER A 88 27.72 16.29 13.70
N ASN A 89 26.66 16.90 14.23
CA ASN A 89 25.42 17.08 13.48
C ASN A 89 25.63 17.94 12.22
N ALA A 90 26.51 18.94 12.29
CA ALA A 90 26.89 19.75 11.13
C ALA A 90 27.58 18.91 10.05
N SER A 91 28.48 18.00 10.43
CA SER A 91 29.14 17.08 9.49
C SER A 91 28.15 16.11 8.85
N LYS A 92 27.15 15.60 9.60
CA LYS A 92 26.11 14.72 9.05
C LYS A 92 25.21 15.45 8.05
N ALA A 93 24.84 16.69 8.34
CA ALA A 93 24.08 17.52 7.42
C ALA A 93 24.86 17.79 6.12
N ALA A 94 26.16 18.06 6.21
CA ALA A 94 27.02 18.25 5.04
C ALA A 94 27.17 16.98 4.16
N LEU A 95 26.99 15.79 4.74
CA LEU A 95 27.02 14.52 4.02
C LEU A 95 25.67 14.15 3.39
N THR A 96 24.60 14.88 3.71
CA THR A 96 23.27 14.63 3.16
C THR A 96 23.08 15.54 1.96
N GLY A 97 23.17 14.97 0.76
CA GLY A 97 22.90 15.72 -0.48
C GLY A 97 21.44 16.19 -0.55
N PRO A 98 21.12 17.15 -1.44
CA PRO A 98 19.74 17.54 -1.67
C PRO A 98 18.92 16.33 -2.13
N GLN A 99 17.63 16.33 -1.78
CA GLN A 99 16.69 15.33 -2.30
C GLN A 99 16.75 15.33 -3.82
N GLY A 100 16.86 14.14 -4.42
CA GLY A 100 16.84 13.99 -5.86
C GLY A 100 15.56 14.56 -6.48
N PRO A 101 15.56 14.90 -7.78
CA PRO A 101 14.38 15.40 -8.45
C PRO A 101 13.20 14.42 -8.29
N ILE A 102 11.99 14.95 -8.21
CA ILE A 102 10.77 14.15 -8.28
C ILE A 102 10.80 13.37 -9.59
N GLY A 103 10.51 12.06 -9.53
CA GLY A 103 10.47 11.21 -10.71
C GLY A 103 9.42 11.70 -11.72
N PRO A 104 9.55 11.33 -13.01
CA PRO A 104 8.57 11.72 -14.01
C PRO A 104 7.18 11.20 -13.64
N THR A 105 6.14 11.99 -13.96
CA THR A 105 4.76 11.54 -13.89
C THR A 105 4.59 10.26 -14.71
N GLY A 106 3.89 9.27 -14.16
CA GLY A 106 3.62 8.02 -14.88
C GLY A 106 2.90 8.25 -16.20
N ALA A 107 3.08 7.34 -17.16
CA ALA A 107 2.36 7.39 -18.43
C ALA A 107 0.84 7.34 -18.19
N GLN A 108 0.09 8.06 -19.02
CA GLN A 108 -1.37 7.95 -19.03
C GLN A 108 -1.77 6.50 -19.33
N GLY A 109 -2.76 5.98 -18.60
CA GLY A 109 -3.29 4.64 -18.85
C GLY A 109 -3.88 4.50 -20.25
N PRO A 110 -4.04 3.26 -20.77
CA PRO A 110 -4.66 3.04 -22.06
C PRO A 110 -6.09 3.59 -22.07
N LYS A 111 -6.53 4.03 -23.26
CA LYS A 111 -7.94 4.38 -23.49
C LYS A 111 -8.79 3.11 -23.27
N GLY A 112 -9.95 3.26 -22.62
CA GLY A 112 -10.91 2.16 -22.47
C GLY A 112 -11.46 1.67 -23.81
N ASP A 113 -11.89 0.42 -23.85
CA ASP A 113 -12.50 -0.19 -25.03
C ASP A 113 -13.80 0.53 -25.46
N PRO A 114 -14.15 0.51 -26.76
CA PRO A 114 -15.46 0.96 -27.22
C PRO A 114 -16.60 0.19 -26.53
N GLY A 115 -17.74 0.84 -26.32
CA GLY A 115 -18.94 0.18 -25.82
C GLY A 115 -19.45 -0.90 -26.78
N ALA A 116 -20.17 -1.90 -26.25
CA ALA A 116 -20.81 -2.92 -27.08
C ALA A 116 -21.83 -2.31 -28.05
N ASN A 117 -21.96 -2.90 -29.24
CA ASN A 117 -22.97 -2.49 -30.21
C ASN A 117 -24.39 -2.69 -29.64
N GLY A 118 -25.30 -1.75 -29.94
CA GLY A 118 -26.71 -1.87 -29.54
C GLY A 118 -27.41 -3.07 -30.19
N SER A 119 -28.46 -3.58 -29.55
CA SER A 119 -29.20 -4.77 -30.01
C SER A 119 -30.25 -4.49 -31.09
N ALA A 120 -30.45 -3.22 -31.48
CA ALA A 120 -31.49 -2.85 -32.45
C ALA A 120 -31.19 -3.48 -33.81
N ARG A 121 -32.18 -4.18 -34.36
CA ARG A 121 -32.09 -4.79 -35.69
C ARG A 121 -32.14 -3.77 -36.82
N ALA A 122 -32.86 -2.66 -36.63
CA ALA A 122 -32.80 -1.50 -37.51
C ALA A 122 -33.02 -0.20 -36.75
N TRP A 123 -32.41 0.88 -37.22
CA TRP A 123 -32.68 2.23 -36.76
C TRP A 123 -32.36 3.23 -37.87
N ALA A 124 -33.04 4.36 -37.89
CA ALA A 124 -32.67 5.47 -38.75
C ALA A 124 -32.99 6.82 -38.13
N ASP A 125 -32.14 7.77 -38.44
CA ASP A 125 -32.28 9.18 -38.23
C ASP A 125 -32.80 9.81 -39.52
N VAL A 126 -34.01 10.36 -39.48
CA VAL A 126 -34.72 10.82 -40.67
C VAL A 126 -34.93 12.32 -40.58
N SER A 127 -34.45 13.06 -41.58
CA SER A 127 -34.66 14.50 -41.72
C SER A 127 -36.13 14.84 -41.96
N ALA A 128 -36.51 16.10 -41.73
CA ALA A 128 -37.86 16.58 -42.05
C ALA A 128 -38.24 16.43 -43.53
N SER A 129 -37.25 16.32 -44.44
CA SER A 129 -37.47 16.08 -45.88
C SER A 129 -37.59 14.59 -46.25
N GLY A 130 -37.50 13.68 -45.27
CA GLY A 130 -37.56 12.24 -45.51
C GLY A 130 -36.24 11.63 -46.01
N SER A 131 -35.11 12.28 -45.76
CA SER A 131 -33.78 11.73 -46.07
C SER A 131 -33.18 11.05 -44.85
N ILE A 132 -32.46 9.94 -45.04
CA ILE A 132 -31.78 9.22 -43.96
C ILE A 132 -30.44 9.93 -43.68
N ASN A 133 -30.30 10.55 -42.51
CA ASN A 133 -29.05 11.16 -42.07
C ASN A 133 -28.04 10.10 -41.62
N GLN A 134 -28.50 9.13 -40.83
CA GLN A 134 -27.73 8.00 -40.31
C GLN A 134 -28.67 6.82 -40.06
N GLY A 135 -28.20 5.59 -40.16
CA GLY A 135 -29.04 4.43 -39.84
C GLY A 135 -28.44 3.11 -40.27
N VAL A 136 -29.05 2.03 -39.79
CA VAL A 136 -28.73 0.64 -40.13
C VAL A 136 -30.04 -0.12 -40.35
N GLY A 137 -30.12 -0.95 -41.39
CA GLY A 137 -31.27 -1.83 -41.64
C GLY A 137 -32.50 -1.15 -42.29
N VAL A 138 -32.50 0.18 -42.40
CA VAL A 138 -33.45 0.96 -43.21
C VAL A 138 -32.89 1.14 -44.62
N VAL A 139 -33.67 0.77 -45.64
CA VAL A 139 -33.27 0.78 -47.06
C VAL A 139 -33.58 2.12 -47.72
N SER A 140 -34.76 2.67 -47.46
CA SER A 140 -35.16 3.95 -48.00
C SER A 140 -36.25 4.59 -47.13
N VAL A 141 -36.37 5.91 -47.24
CA VAL A 141 -37.50 6.65 -46.68
C VAL A 141 -38.10 7.48 -47.81
N SER A 142 -39.42 7.40 -47.97
CA SER A 142 -40.18 8.23 -48.88
C SER A 142 -41.10 9.17 -48.09
N HIS A 143 -41.08 10.45 -48.46
CA HIS A 143 -41.99 11.45 -47.93
C HIS A 143 -43.15 11.61 -48.90
N THR A 144 -44.31 11.03 -48.54
CA THR A 144 -45.45 10.91 -49.47
C THR A 144 -46.34 12.16 -49.40
N GLU A 145 -46.54 12.68 -48.19
CA GLU A 145 -47.36 13.86 -47.90
C GLU A 145 -46.76 14.61 -46.70
N THR A 146 -47.22 15.83 -46.44
CA THR A 146 -46.79 16.58 -45.25
C THR A 146 -47.07 15.75 -44.00
N GLY A 147 -46.05 15.56 -43.16
CA GLY A 147 -46.10 14.76 -41.94
C GLY A 147 -46.21 13.24 -42.13
N VAL A 148 -46.22 12.72 -43.37
CA VAL A 148 -46.36 11.28 -43.64
C VAL A 148 -45.06 10.73 -44.25
N TYR A 149 -44.42 9.85 -43.51
CA TYR A 149 -43.15 9.23 -43.89
C TYR A 149 -43.30 7.73 -44.00
N CYS A 150 -42.73 7.18 -45.06
CA CYS A 150 -42.74 5.77 -45.36
C CYS A 150 -41.33 5.22 -45.29
N VAL A 151 -41.06 4.40 -44.28
CA VAL A 151 -39.75 3.82 -43.99
C VAL A 151 -39.74 2.39 -44.49
N GLN A 152 -38.86 2.09 -45.46
CA GLN A 152 -38.65 0.75 -45.98
C GLN A 152 -37.50 0.08 -45.22
N LEU A 153 -37.76 -1.10 -44.67
CA LEU A 153 -36.76 -1.92 -43.99
C LEU A 153 -36.13 -2.91 -44.97
N ASN A 154 -34.99 -3.49 -44.59
CA ASN A 154 -34.38 -4.55 -45.37
C ASN A 154 -35.25 -5.83 -45.35
N SER A 155 -35.00 -6.74 -46.30
CA SER A 155 -35.74 -8.00 -46.41
C SER A 155 -35.48 -8.99 -45.25
N SER A 156 -34.64 -8.64 -44.27
CA SER A 156 -34.46 -9.45 -43.05
C SER A 156 -35.61 -9.28 -42.06
N PHE A 157 -36.54 -8.35 -42.32
CA PHE A 157 -37.77 -8.17 -41.55
C PHE A 157 -38.96 -8.82 -42.25
N GLU A 158 -39.82 -9.46 -41.45
CA GLU A 158 -41.11 -9.99 -41.92
C GLU A 158 -42.21 -9.00 -41.57
N ASN A 159 -43.12 -8.76 -42.53
CA ASN A 159 -44.19 -7.79 -42.37
C ASN A 159 -45.12 -8.14 -41.19
N GLY A 160 -45.44 -7.16 -40.34
CA GLY A 160 -46.25 -7.37 -39.14
C GLY A 160 -45.61 -8.26 -38.06
N LYS A 161 -44.31 -8.60 -38.16
CA LYS A 161 -43.57 -9.38 -37.14
C LYS A 161 -42.47 -8.60 -36.42
N PHE A 162 -42.51 -7.27 -36.49
CA PHE A 162 -41.61 -6.38 -35.78
C PHE A 162 -42.43 -5.33 -35.05
N THR A 163 -41.83 -4.71 -34.03
CA THR A 163 -42.40 -3.53 -33.39
C THR A 163 -41.51 -2.35 -33.73
N ALA A 164 -42.08 -1.19 -34.00
CA ALA A 164 -41.31 0.02 -34.29
C ALA A 164 -41.62 1.10 -33.27
N LEU A 165 -40.59 1.87 -32.92
CA LEU A 165 -40.67 3.05 -32.09
C LEU A 165 -40.16 4.23 -32.90
N ALA A 166 -40.88 5.35 -32.89
CA ALA A 166 -40.49 6.56 -33.59
C ALA A 166 -40.65 7.78 -32.66
N THR A 167 -39.57 8.54 -32.52
CA THR A 167 -39.51 9.72 -31.65
C THR A 167 -39.14 10.95 -32.48
N VAL A 168 -39.97 11.99 -32.41
CA VAL A 168 -39.69 13.26 -33.08
C VAL A 168 -38.63 14.03 -32.30
N LYS A 169 -37.65 14.59 -33.00
CA LYS A 169 -36.62 15.43 -32.40
C LYS A 169 -37.11 16.86 -32.26
N GLY A 170 -36.86 17.46 -31.09
CA GLY A 170 -37.04 18.90 -30.87
C GLY A 170 -38.50 19.39 -30.71
N GLY A 171 -39.51 18.51 -30.65
CA GLY A 171 -40.91 18.92 -30.53
C GLY A 171 -41.61 18.33 -29.30
N PHE A 172 -41.74 19.12 -28.22
CA PHE A 172 -42.48 18.70 -27.00
C PHE A 172 -44.01 18.64 -27.18
N ALA A 173 -44.52 19.07 -28.33
CA ALA A 173 -45.94 19.06 -28.66
C ALA A 173 -46.29 18.08 -29.79
N ASN A 174 -45.31 17.36 -30.34
CA ASN A 174 -45.53 16.51 -31.49
C ASN A 174 -45.98 15.12 -31.06
N ARG A 175 -47.00 14.58 -31.74
CA ARG A 175 -47.44 13.19 -31.58
C ARG A 175 -47.05 12.38 -32.79
N THR A 176 -46.58 11.16 -32.55
CA THR A 176 -46.23 10.22 -33.62
C THR A 176 -47.23 9.08 -33.63
N TYR A 177 -47.76 8.77 -34.82
CA TYR A 177 -48.54 7.56 -35.04
C TYR A 177 -47.77 6.63 -35.97
N ILE A 178 -47.67 5.37 -35.60
CA ILE A 178 -46.89 4.36 -36.33
C ILE A 178 -47.86 3.30 -36.84
N SER A 179 -47.70 2.91 -38.09
CA SER A 179 -48.46 1.83 -38.71
C SER A 179 -47.51 0.86 -39.41
N ASP A 180 -47.62 -0.44 -39.11
CA ASP A 180 -46.69 -1.50 -39.52
C ASP A 180 -47.40 -2.68 -40.20
N TYR A 181 -48.58 -2.42 -40.79
CA TYR A 181 -49.33 -3.43 -41.53
C TYR A 181 -48.83 -3.61 -42.96
N ALA A 182 -49.11 -4.78 -43.53
CA ALA A 182 -48.64 -5.11 -44.86
C ALA A 182 -49.21 -4.19 -45.94
N GLY A 183 -48.33 -3.59 -46.73
CA GLY A 183 -48.70 -2.70 -47.84
C GLY A 183 -48.79 -1.23 -47.47
N VAL A 184 -48.55 -0.84 -46.21
CA VAL A 184 -48.70 0.56 -45.75
C VAL A 184 -47.88 1.56 -46.58
N CYS A 185 -46.71 1.16 -47.07
CA CYS A 185 -45.83 1.96 -47.90
C CYS A 185 -45.37 1.24 -49.17
N GLY A 186 -46.19 0.31 -49.68
CA GLY A 186 -45.88 -0.53 -50.84
C GLY A 186 -45.45 -1.95 -50.48
N LEU A 187 -44.79 -2.64 -51.43
CA LEU A 187 -44.38 -4.03 -51.28
C LEU A 187 -43.11 -4.14 -50.42
N GLY A 188 -43.17 -4.93 -49.35
CA GLY A 188 -42.03 -5.20 -48.46
C GLY A 188 -42.29 -4.81 -47.00
N PRO A 189 -41.34 -5.11 -46.10
CA PRO A 189 -41.43 -4.71 -44.70
C PRO A 189 -41.27 -3.19 -44.59
N SER A 190 -42.35 -2.51 -44.24
CA SER A 190 -42.36 -1.05 -44.18
C SER A 190 -43.16 -0.54 -43.01
N ILE A 191 -42.84 0.69 -42.60
CA ILE A 191 -43.49 1.40 -41.50
C ILE A 191 -43.92 2.76 -42.03
N GLN A 192 -45.16 3.14 -41.77
CA GLN A 192 -45.61 4.50 -41.94
C GLN A 192 -45.54 5.24 -40.61
N VAL A 193 -44.92 6.41 -40.63
CA VAL A 193 -44.77 7.32 -39.50
C VAL A 193 -45.50 8.61 -39.84
N ASN A 194 -46.55 8.90 -39.08
CA ASN A 194 -47.31 10.14 -39.21
C ASN A 194 -46.98 11.06 -38.04
N ILE A 195 -46.55 12.29 -38.34
CA ILE A 195 -46.15 13.28 -37.35
C ILE A 195 -47.19 14.40 -37.32
N TRP A 196 -47.74 14.63 -36.14
CA TRP A 196 -48.73 15.67 -35.86
C TRP A 196 -48.14 16.70 -34.92
N ASP A 197 -48.44 17.97 -35.15
CA ASP A 197 -48.13 19.04 -34.20
C ASP A 197 -49.11 19.05 -33.00
N GLY A 198 -48.88 19.98 -32.06
CA GLY A 198 -49.75 20.14 -30.89
C GLY A 198 -51.16 20.65 -31.21
N ALA A 199 -51.38 21.17 -32.41
CA ALA A 199 -52.65 21.67 -32.92
C ALA A 199 -53.39 20.64 -33.80
N GLU A 200 -52.91 19.39 -33.84
CA GLU A 200 -53.47 18.31 -34.64
C GLU A 200 -53.41 18.57 -36.15
N HIS A 201 -52.36 19.23 -36.63
CA HIS A 201 -52.05 19.27 -38.06
C HIS A 201 -50.85 18.37 -38.35
N LEU A 202 -50.88 17.69 -39.50
CA LEU A 202 -49.72 16.95 -39.99
C LEU A 202 -48.59 17.93 -40.29
N THR A 203 -47.40 17.67 -39.75
CA THR A 203 -46.24 18.55 -39.91
C THR A 203 -44.98 17.76 -40.23
N ASN A 204 -44.12 18.34 -41.07
CA ASN A 204 -42.80 17.78 -41.34
C ASN A 204 -41.87 18.04 -40.14
N ALA A 205 -41.21 17.01 -39.65
CA ALA A 205 -40.26 17.13 -38.55
C ALA A 205 -39.18 16.07 -38.67
N GLU A 206 -38.03 16.33 -38.07
CA GLU A 206 -36.96 15.35 -37.94
C GLU A 206 -37.33 14.32 -36.87
N PHE A 207 -37.10 13.03 -37.12
CA PHE A 207 -37.43 11.97 -36.19
C PHE A 207 -36.42 10.83 -36.26
N ALA A 208 -36.36 10.05 -35.19
CA ALA A 208 -35.59 8.81 -35.12
C ALA A 208 -36.55 7.63 -35.04
N VAL A 209 -36.33 6.60 -35.86
CA VAL A 209 -37.05 5.32 -35.82
C VAL A 209 -36.12 4.20 -35.36
N LEU A 210 -36.65 3.30 -34.53
CA LEU A 210 -35.93 2.15 -33.99
C LEU A 210 -36.82 0.90 -34.06
N VAL A 211 -36.24 -0.18 -34.55
CA VAL A 211 -36.82 -1.51 -34.61
C VAL A 211 -35.89 -2.43 -33.80
N PRO A 212 -36.33 -2.93 -32.64
CA PRO A 212 -35.54 -3.81 -31.80
C PRO A 212 -35.30 -5.18 -32.45
#